data_AF-A0A2M7W033-F1
#
_entry.id   AF-A0A2M7W033-F1
#
_cell.length_a   1.000
_cell.length_b   1.000
_cell.length_c   1.000
_cell.angle_alpha   90.00
_cell.angle_beta   90.00
_cell.angle_gamma   90.00
#
_symmetry.space_group_name_H-M   'P 1'
#
loop_
_entity.id
_entity.type
_entity.pdbx_description
1 polymer ?
#
loop_
_entity_poly.entity_id
_entity_poly.type
_entity_poly.pdbx_seq_one_letter_code
_entity_poly.pdbx_strand_id
1 'polypeptide(L)'
;MKKTLIVQPNTSLRNKTGSWRTFRPEIDTSICIGCTICTKVCPEGTIKIVNQNNKPKAKINYDYCKGCGVCAAECPVKAIVMKPESK
;
A
#
# COMPACT_ATOMS: atom_id res chain seq x y z
N MET A 1 2.06 -36.43 -21.27
CA MET A 1 2.25 -35.00 -20.90
C MET A 1 1.97 -34.84 -19.40
N LYS A 2 2.97 -34.97 -18.54
CA LYS A 2 2.82 -34.67 -17.11
C LYS A 2 2.89 -33.15 -16.93
N LYS A 3 1.75 -32.46 -17.00
CA LYS A 3 1.63 -31.08 -16.49
C LYS A 3 1.61 -31.17 -14.96
N THR A 4 2.78 -31.40 -14.40
CA THR A 4 2.98 -31.30 -12.97
C THR A 4 2.83 -29.81 -12.61
N LEU A 5 1.72 -29.44 -11.97
CA LEU A 5 1.52 -28.14 -11.33
C LEU A 5 2.41 -28.04 -10.07
N ILE A 6 3.73 -28.16 -10.22
CA ILE A 6 4.64 -27.62 -9.20
C ILE A 6 4.75 -26.14 -9.53
N VAL A 7 3.89 -25.33 -8.92
CA VAL A 7 4.14 -23.88 -8.86
C VAL A 7 5.48 -23.70 -8.17
N GLN A 8 6.46 -23.16 -8.90
CA GLN A 8 7.73 -22.81 -8.26
C GLN A 8 7.44 -21.80 -7.14
N PRO A 9 8.05 -21.93 -5.95
CA PRO A 9 7.93 -20.92 -4.91
C PRO A 9 8.40 -19.59 -5.50
N ASN A 10 7.44 -18.71 -5.77
CA ASN A 10 7.70 -17.45 -6.43
C ASN A 10 7.75 -16.36 -5.35
N THR A 11 8.72 -15.46 -5.45
CA THR A 11 8.95 -14.45 -4.40
C THR A 11 7.89 -13.35 -4.47
N SER A 12 7.67 -12.66 -3.36
CA SER A 12 6.81 -11.45 -3.33
C SER A 12 7.31 -10.36 -4.28
N LEU A 13 8.56 -10.43 -4.78
CA LEU A 13 9.08 -9.52 -5.81
C LEU A 13 8.53 -9.81 -7.21
N ARG A 14 8.09 -11.05 -7.46
CA ARG A 14 7.53 -11.49 -8.75
C ARG A 14 6.00 -11.59 -8.70
N ASN A 15 5.45 -11.91 -7.54
CA ASN A 15 4.02 -11.99 -7.31
C ASN A 15 3.46 -10.64 -6.83
N LYS A 16 2.87 -9.87 -7.76
CA LYS A 16 2.14 -8.64 -7.42
C LYS A 16 0.88 -8.99 -6.60
N THR A 17 0.89 -8.68 -5.31
CA THR A 17 -0.21 -8.94 -4.36
C THR A 17 -1.32 -7.88 -4.39
N GLY A 18 -1.18 -6.86 -5.25
CA GLY A 18 -2.15 -5.76 -5.34
C GLY A 18 -3.56 -6.18 -5.75
N SER A 19 -3.70 -7.27 -6.51
CA SER A 19 -5.00 -7.80 -6.94
C SER A 19 -5.84 -8.39 -5.80
N TRP A 20 -5.29 -8.52 -4.59
CA TRP A 20 -5.98 -9.13 -3.44
C TRP A 20 -6.87 -8.13 -2.69
N ARG A 21 -6.83 -6.83 -3.07
CA ARG A 21 -7.62 -5.78 -2.42
C ARG A 21 -9.11 -5.92 -2.72
N THR A 22 -9.90 -5.78 -1.67
CA THR A 22 -11.33 -5.37 -1.78
C THR A 22 -11.48 -3.86 -1.57
N PHE A 23 -10.60 -3.27 -0.76
CA PHE A 23 -10.53 -1.83 -0.50
C PHE A 23 -9.08 -1.34 -0.67
N ARG A 24 -8.89 -0.08 -1.04
CA ARG A 24 -7.59 0.59 -1.11
C ARG A 24 -7.52 1.84 -0.22
N PRO A 25 -6.38 2.09 0.43
CA PRO A 25 -6.12 3.37 1.07
C PRO A 25 -5.82 4.43 0.01
N GLU A 26 -6.50 5.57 0.06
CA GLU A 26 -6.18 6.77 -0.71
C GLU A 26 -5.67 7.86 0.22
N ILE A 27 -4.58 8.53 -0.17
CA ILE A 27 -3.91 9.56 0.65
C ILE A 27 -4.31 10.94 0.15
N ASP A 28 -4.92 11.74 1.02
CA ASP A 28 -5.07 13.17 0.80
C ASP A 28 -3.74 13.89 1.07
N THR A 29 -3.09 14.31 -0.02
CA THR A 29 -1.80 15.00 0.05
C THR A 29 -1.89 16.41 0.63
N SER A 30 -3.07 17.04 0.68
CA SER A 30 -3.26 18.34 1.32
C SER A 30 -3.17 18.25 2.84
N ILE A 31 -3.67 17.16 3.43
CA ILE A 31 -3.68 16.90 4.88
C ILE A 31 -2.40 16.17 5.33
N CYS A 32 -1.83 15.31 4.49
CA CYS A 32 -0.66 14.50 4.84
C CYS A 32 0.52 15.36 5.31
N ILE A 33 1.01 15.16 6.53
CA ILE A 33 2.15 15.91 7.11
C ILE A 33 3.51 15.22 6.93
N GLY A 34 3.56 14.06 6.26
CA GLY A 34 4.82 13.35 6.02
C GLY A 34 5.47 12.71 7.26
N CYS A 35 4.71 12.44 8.33
CA CYS A 35 5.24 11.98 9.63
C CYS A 35 5.77 10.54 9.69
N THR A 36 5.75 9.78 8.59
CA THR A 36 6.27 8.40 8.47
C THR A 36 5.55 7.30 9.26
N ILE A 37 4.54 7.58 10.08
CA ILE A 37 3.85 6.53 10.87
C ILE A 37 3.29 5.43 9.97
N CYS A 38 2.58 5.81 8.89
CA CYS A 38 2.03 4.87 7.92
C CYS A 38 3.09 3.96 7.26
N THR A 39 4.33 4.42 7.09
CA THR A 39 5.41 3.60 6.52
C THR A 39 5.89 2.56 7.53
N LYS A 40 5.97 2.92 8.81
CA LYS A 40 6.43 2.03 9.89
C LYS A 40 5.44 0.93 10.22
N VAL A 41 4.14 1.22 10.16
CA VAL A 41 3.08 0.27 10.51
C VAL A 41 2.62 -0.59 9.33
N CYS A 42 3.10 -0.33 8.12
CA CYS A 42 2.69 -1.10 6.94
C CYS A 42 3.36 -2.49 6.97
N PRO A 43 2.60 -3.59 7.15
CA PRO A 43 3.18 -4.93 7.23
C PRO A 43 3.83 -5.39 5.92
N GLU A 44 3.41 -4.79 4.79
CA GLU A 44 3.93 -5.12 3.46
C GLU A 44 5.06 -4.18 2.99
N GLY A 45 5.40 -3.15 3.78
CA GLY A 45 6.42 -2.17 3.39
C GLY A 45 6.11 -1.38 2.11
N THR A 46 4.83 -1.22 1.74
CA THR A 46 4.43 -0.65 0.45
C THR A 46 4.33 0.88 0.43
N ILE A 47 4.59 1.55 1.55
CA ILE A 47 4.43 3.00 1.67
C ILE A 47 5.81 3.65 1.84
N LYS A 48 6.09 4.65 1.01
CA LYS A 48 7.32 5.46 1.08
C LYS A 48 7.00 6.94 1.20
N ILE A 49 7.96 7.72 1.70
CA ILE A 49 7.89 9.17 1.63
C ILE A 49 8.53 9.65 0.33
N VAL A 50 7.85 10.56 -0.36
CA VAL A 50 8.33 11.25 -1.56
C VAL A 50 8.27 12.75 -1.32
N ASN A 51 9.12 13.49 -2.02
CA ASN A 51 9.00 14.95 -2.08
C ASN A 51 7.93 15.30 -3.14
N GLN A 52 6.89 16.02 -2.73
CA GLN A 52 5.86 16.56 -3.60
C GLN A 52 5.67 18.03 -3.24
N ASN A 53 5.95 18.93 -4.18
CA ASN A 53 5.89 20.39 -3.99
C ASN A 53 6.70 20.87 -2.77
N ASN A 54 7.95 20.43 -2.65
CA ASN A 54 8.86 20.74 -1.53
C ASN A 54 8.35 20.30 -0.14
N LYS A 55 7.39 19.38 -0.09
CA LYS A 55 6.85 18.81 1.15
C LYS A 55 6.92 17.28 1.14
N PRO A 56 7.27 16.63 2.26
CA PRO A 56 7.25 15.18 2.36
C PRO A 56 5.81 14.66 2.36
N LYS A 57 5.49 13.74 1.45
CA LYS A 57 4.17 13.09 1.34
C LYS A 57 4.32 11.58 1.25
N ALA A 58 3.38 10.86 1.84
CA ALA A 58 3.32 9.42 1.71
C ALA A 58 2.79 9.00 0.33
N LYS A 59 3.38 7.97 -0.25
CA LYS A 59 2.98 7.36 -1.53
C LYS A 59 2.93 5.84 -1.39
N ILE A 60 1.83 5.24 -1.81
CA ILE A 60 1.60 3.79 -1.74
C ILE A 60 1.98 3.13 -3.07
N ASN A 61 2.63 1.98 -2.99
CA ASN A 61 2.80 1.06 -4.11
C ASN A 61 1.63 0.08 -4.17
N TYR A 62 0.70 0.32 -5.09
CA TYR A 62 -0.48 -0.52 -5.28
C TYR A 62 -0.19 -1.86 -5.98
N ASP A 63 1.02 -2.10 -6.51
CA ASP A 63 1.37 -3.43 -7.03
C ASP A 63 1.40 -4.50 -5.93
N TYR A 64 1.64 -4.09 -4.68
CA TYR A 64 1.79 -5.00 -3.54
C TYR A 64 0.85 -4.71 -2.37
N CYS A 65 0.27 -3.50 -2.30
CA CYS A 65 -0.65 -3.14 -1.21
C CYS A 65 -1.85 -4.09 -1.17
N LYS A 66 -2.07 -4.76 -0.04
CA LYS A 66 -3.20 -5.69 0.17
C LYS A 66 -4.47 -5.02 0.72
N GLY A 67 -4.43 -3.72 1.01
CA GLY A 67 -5.61 -2.98 1.45
C GLY A 67 -6.05 -3.26 2.88
N CYS A 68 -5.13 -3.66 3.78
CA CYS A 68 -5.45 -4.06 5.16
C CYS A 68 -5.95 -2.91 6.07
N GLY A 69 -5.80 -1.65 5.66
CA GLY A 69 -6.33 -0.50 6.40
C GLY A 69 -5.53 -0.02 7.62
N VAL A 70 -4.48 -0.73 8.05
CA VAL A 70 -3.65 -0.35 9.22
C VAL A 70 -3.12 1.09 9.10
N CYS A 71 -2.61 1.46 7.91
CA CYS A 71 -2.12 2.82 7.68
C CYS A 71 -3.20 3.91 7.86
N ALA A 72 -4.46 3.61 7.56
CA ALA A 72 -5.58 4.55 7.74
C ALA A 72 -5.98 4.67 9.21
N ALA A 73 -6.01 3.55 9.94
CA ALA A 73 -6.29 3.54 11.37
C ALA A 73 -5.26 4.39 12.15
N GLU A 74 -3.98 4.20 11.85
CA GLU A 74 -2.84 4.80 12.54
C GLU A 74 -2.50 6.23 12.09
N CYS A 75 -3.16 6.77 11.06
CA CYS A 75 -2.87 8.13 10.61
C CYS A 75 -3.37 9.15 11.64
N PRO A 76 -2.48 9.94 12.29
CA PRO A 76 -2.88 10.86 13.36
C PRO A 76 -3.70 12.05 12.83
N VAL A 77 -3.50 12.42 11.56
CA VAL A 77 -4.20 13.52 10.89
C VAL A 77 -5.32 13.04 9.96
N LYS A 78 -5.64 11.74 9.99
CA LYS A 78 -6.69 11.12 9.15
C LYS A 78 -6.60 11.46 7.65
N ALA A 79 -5.37 11.62 7.15
CA ALA A 79 -5.09 11.88 5.73
C ALA A 79 -5.26 10.65 4.82
N ILE A 80 -5.63 9.49 5.35
CA ILE A 80 -5.74 8.25 4.58
C ILE A 80 -7.15 7.69 4.77
N VAL A 81 -7.87 7.49 3.66
CA VAL A 81 -9.25 6.98 3.65
C VAL A 81 -9.29 5.67 2.86
N MET A 82 -10.00 4.67 3.40
CA MET A 82 -10.24 3.42 2.69
C MET A 82 -11.41 3.58 1.72
N LYS A 83 -11.22 3.23 0.45
CA LYS A 83 -12.26 3.21 -0.58
C LYS A 83 -12.38 1.82 -1.21
N PRO A 84 -13.55 1.42 -1.72
CA PRO A 84 -13.68 0.20 -2.50
C PRO A 84 -12.68 0.16 -3.67
N GLU A 85 -12.11 -1.00 -3.97
CA GLU A 85 -11.25 -1.18 -5.15
C GLU A 85 -12.13 -1.20 -6.41
N SER A 86 -12.03 -0.15 -7.22
CA SER A 86 -12.59 -0.15 -8.57
C SER A 86 -11.65 -0.92 -9.51
N LYS A 87 -12.18 -1.96 -10.18
CA LYS A 87 -11.47 -2.64 -11.28
C LYS A 87 -11.63 -1.87 -12.59
#